data_AF-A0A9D7TKC3-F1
#
_entry.id   AF-A0A9D7TKC3-F1
#
_cell.length_a   1.000
_cell.length_b   1.000
_cell.length_c   1.000
_cell.angle_alpha   90.00
_cell.angle_beta   90.00
_cell.angle_gamma   90.00
#
_symmetry.space_group_name_H-M   'P 1'
#
loop_
_entity.id
_entity.type
_entity.pdbx_description
1 polymer ?
#
loop_
_entity_poly.entity_id
_entity_poly.type
_entity_poly.pdbx_seq_one_letter_code
_entity_poly.pdbx_strand_id
1 'polypeptide(L)'
;MKKILILIILLNTGAITPETVGKIKEVPILCYHNIFEKEGKPGPYYISAQLLEEQIKYFKENGYVAVLPEDIYRSYIYGLPLPEKSVMFSFDDTRKDHYTLAAPLLEKYGYKGAFFIMTVAIGKKNYMTKDEIRDLARRGHCIGNHTYDHQNLKKLPEDQWKKQVEEPKKKA
;
A
#
# COMPACT_ATOMS: atom_id res chain seq x y z
N MET A 1 52.63 7.90 2.01
CA MET A 1 52.03 7.47 0.72
C MET A 1 50.76 6.67 1.02
N LYS A 2 49.57 7.24 0.75
CA LYS A 2 48.28 6.56 1.00
C LYS A 2 47.99 5.59 -0.16
N LYS A 3 47.83 4.30 0.14
CA LYS A 3 47.41 3.29 -0.84
C LYS A 3 45.90 3.45 -1.08
N ILE A 4 45.52 3.72 -2.33
CA ILE A 4 44.13 3.70 -2.79
C ILE A 4 43.79 2.24 -3.08
N LEU A 5 42.77 1.70 -2.39
CA LEU A 5 42.21 0.38 -2.65
C LEU A 5 41.13 0.54 -3.73
N ILE A 6 41.42 0.13 -4.96
CA ILE A 6 40.43 0.06 -6.04
C ILE A 6 39.66 -1.25 -5.85
N LEU A 7 38.41 -1.14 -5.36
CA LEU A 7 37.47 -2.26 -5.32
C LEU A 7 36.90 -2.47 -6.73
N ILE A 8 37.42 -3.46 -7.45
CA ILE A 8 36.86 -3.89 -8.73
C ILE A 8 35.60 -4.70 -8.45
N ILE A 9 34.43 -4.09 -8.62
CA ILE A 9 33.16 -4.81 -8.65
C ILE A 9 33.09 -5.50 -10.02
N LEU A 10 33.38 -6.79 -10.05
CA LEU A 10 33.08 -7.64 -11.19
C LEU A 10 31.55 -7.74 -11.32
N LEU A 11 30.97 -6.92 -12.20
CA LEU A 11 29.60 -7.11 -12.66
C LEU A 11 29.57 -8.42 -13.44
N ASN A 12 29.05 -9.47 -12.80
CA ASN A 12 28.79 -10.74 -13.45
C ASN A 12 27.68 -10.52 -14.48
N THR A 13 28.04 -10.28 -15.75
CA THR A 13 27.12 -10.16 -16.87
C THR A 13 26.65 -11.54 -17.32
N GLY A 14 26.04 -12.29 -16.39
CA GLY A 14 25.33 -13.51 -16.74
C GLY A 14 24.23 -13.16 -17.73
N ALA A 15 24.26 -13.79 -18.91
CA ALA A 15 23.23 -13.62 -19.92
C ALA A 15 21.86 -13.96 -19.29
N ILE A 16 20.93 -13.02 -19.37
CA ILE A 16 19.54 -13.23 -18.95
C ILE A 16 18.93 -14.23 -19.93
N THR A 17 18.84 -15.50 -19.54
CA THR A 17 18.13 -16.53 -20.30
C THR A 17 16.65 -16.54 -19.88
N PRO A 18 15.71 -16.96 -20.75
CA PRO A 18 14.29 -17.09 -20.38
C PRO A 18 14.06 -18.00 -19.16
N GLU A 19 14.99 -18.91 -18.89
CA GLU A 19 14.98 -19.81 -17.73
C GLU A 19 15.30 -19.11 -16.39
N THR A 20 15.90 -17.91 -16.43
CA THR A 20 16.12 -17.04 -15.25
C THR A 20 14.94 -16.13 -14.92
N VAL A 21 13.87 -16.15 -15.73
CA VAL A 21 12.59 -15.56 -15.34
C VAL A 21 11.95 -16.50 -14.33
N GLY A 22 12.43 -16.42 -13.08
CA GLY A 22 11.85 -17.12 -11.95
C GLY A 22 10.34 -16.93 -11.94
N LYS A 23 9.63 -18.01 -11.60
CA LYS A 23 8.16 -18.05 -11.48
C LYS A 23 7.66 -16.72 -10.90
N ILE A 24 6.85 -15.98 -11.65
CA ILE A 24 6.33 -14.67 -11.20
C ILE A 24 5.68 -14.90 -9.84
N LYS A 25 6.22 -14.24 -8.83
CA LYS A 25 5.79 -14.45 -7.47
C LYS A 25 4.48 -13.72 -7.24
N GLU A 26 3.42 -14.50 -7.02
CA GLU A 26 2.11 -13.94 -6.69
C GLU A 26 2.13 -13.35 -5.28
N VAL A 27 1.67 -12.12 -5.16
CA VAL A 27 1.52 -11.43 -3.88
C VAL A 27 0.03 -11.19 -3.64
N PRO A 28 -0.59 -11.76 -2.58
CA PRO A 28 -1.95 -11.42 -2.21
C PRO A 28 -2.02 -9.94 -1.78
N ILE A 29 -2.94 -9.21 -2.40
CA ILE A 29 -3.25 -7.81 -2.08
C ILE A 29 -4.66 -7.77 -1.48
N LEU A 30 -4.75 -7.42 -0.21
CA LEU A 30 -6.00 -7.35 0.54
C LEU A 30 -6.50 -5.91 0.56
N CYS A 31 -7.64 -5.66 -0.05
CA CYS A 31 -8.25 -4.34 -0.10
C CYS A 31 -9.40 -4.19 0.90
N TYR A 32 -9.29 -3.19 1.76
CA TYR A 32 -10.27 -2.85 2.79
C TYR A 32 -10.87 -1.46 2.54
N HIS A 33 -12.13 -1.28 2.92
CA HIS A 33 -12.83 -0.01 2.76
C HIS A 33 -13.34 0.49 4.13
N ASN A 34 -14.38 -0.12 4.68
CA ASN A 34 -15.02 0.36 5.89
C ASN A 34 -14.66 -0.50 7.10
N ILE A 35 -14.21 0.15 8.18
CA ILE A 35 -13.80 -0.49 9.44
C ILE A 35 -14.63 0.11 10.57
N PHE A 36 -15.11 -0.72 11.49
CA PHE A 36 -15.96 -0.28 12.59
C PHE A 36 -15.63 -1.02 13.90
N GLU A 37 -15.89 -0.38 15.05
CA GLU A 37 -15.45 -0.89 16.36
C GLU A 37 -16.36 -1.97 16.98
N LYS A 38 -17.68 -1.93 16.77
CA LYS A 38 -18.65 -2.82 17.45
C LYS A 38 -19.60 -3.52 16.49
N GLU A 39 -20.04 -4.73 16.87
CA GLU A 39 -20.87 -5.61 16.05
C GLU A 39 -21.98 -4.94 15.22
N GLY A 40 -22.11 -5.43 13.99
CA GLY A 40 -23.05 -4.99 12.97
C GLY A 40 -22.46 -5.25 11.59
N LYS A 41 -23.26 -5.67 10.61
CA LYS A 41 -22.83 -5.69 9.19
C LYS A 41 -23.56 -4.56 8.47
N PRO A 42 -23.06 -3.31 8.53
CA PRO A 42 -23.80 -2.16 8.01
C PRO A 42 -23.82 -2.10 6.46
N GLY A 43 -23.30 -3.12 5.77
CA GLY A 43 -23.40 -3.22 4.32
C GLY A 43 -22.23 -3.99 3.68
N PRO A 44 -22.09 -3.92 2.34
CA PRO A 44 -20.93 -4.46 1.62
C PRO A 44 -19.63 -3.73 1.99
N TYR A 45 -18.50 -4.42 1.91
CA TYR A 45 -17.15 -3.88 2.17
C TYR A 45 -16.89 -3.37 3.61
N TYR A 46 -17.64 -3.87 4.60
CA TYR A 46 -17.38 -3.62 6.01
C TYR A 46 -16.65 -4.80 6.68
N ILE A 47 -15.71 -4.48 7.55
CA ILE A 47 -15.02 -5.41 8.45
C ILE A 47 -14.97 -4.81 9.85
N SER A 48 -15.18 -5.62 10.90
CA SER A 48 -14.96 -5.14 12.27
C SER A 48 -13.46 -4.99 12.53
N ALA A 49 -13.08 -4.07 13.42
CA ALA A 49 -11.69 -3.93 13.85
C ALA A 49 -11.15 -5.25 14.43
N GLN A 50 -12.00 -6.01 15.13
CA GLN A 50 -11.66 -7.34 15.64
C GLN A 50 -11.34 -8.32 14.50
N LEU A 51 -12.20 -8.44 13.48
CA LEU A 51 -11.96 -9.38 12.38
C LEU A 51 -10.76 -8.95 11.53
N LEU A 52 -10.53 -7.64 11.37
CA LEU A 52 -9.31 -7.13 10.74
C LEU A 52 -8.06 -7.55 11.53
N GLU A 53 -8.10 -7.40 12.86
CA GLU A 53 -7.00 -7.85 13.72
C GLU A 53 -6.76 -9.36 13.61
N GLU A 54 -7.82 -10.18 13.61
CA GLU A 54 -7.71 -11.62 13.43
C GLU A 54 -7.02 -11.99 12.09
N GLN A 55 -7.36 -11.29 11.01
CA GLN A 55 -6.69 -11.46 9.71
C GLN A 55 -5.22 -11.05 9.75
N ILE A 56 -4.90 -9.87 10.30
CA ILE A 56 -3.52 -9.38 10.44
C ILE A 56 -2.69 -10.37 11.27
N LYS A 57 -3.25 -10.84 12.39
CA LYS A 57 -2.63 -11.81 13.29
C LYS A 57 -2.37 -13.13 12.57
N TYR A 58 -3.32 -13.65 11.78
CA TYR A 58 -3.12 -14.85 10.98
C TYR A 58 -1.89 -14.74 10.07
N PHE A 59 -1.74 -13.64 9.33
CA PHE A 59 -0.56 -13.43 8.48
C PHE A 59 0.73 -13.42 9.31
N LYS A 60 0.72 -12.74 10.46
CA LYS A 60 1.89 -12.68 11.35
C LYS A 60 2.30 -14.04 11.88
N GLU A 61 1.35 -14.82 12.41
CA GLU A 61 1.60 -16.14 12.98
C GLU A 61 2.05 -17.15 11.92
N ASN A 62 1.65 -16.96 10.66
CA ASN A 62 2.06 -17.81 9.55
C ASN A 62 3.34 -17.34 8.84
N GLY A 63 4.04 -16.33 9.38
CA GLY A 63 5.35 -15.89 8.90
C GLY A 63 5.30 -15.05 7.62
N TYR A 64 4.18 -14.39 7.34
CA TYR A 64 4.11 -13.42 6.25
C TYR A 64 4.85 -12.12 6.60
N VAL A 65 5.30 -11.43 5.56
CA VAL A 65 5.91 -10.11 5.63
C VAL A 65 5.05 -9.17 4.80
N ALA A 66 4.65 -8.06 5.40
CA ALA A 66 3.95 -7.01 4.68
C ALA A 66 4.91 -6.32 3.71
N VAL A 67 4.52 -6.23 2.44
CA VAL A 67 5.23 -5.49 1.39
C VAL A 67 4.39 -4.28 0.95
N LEU A 68 5.06 -3.26 0.42
CA LEU A 68 4.42 -2.04 -0.10
C LEU A 68 4.45 -2.02 -1.64
N PRO A 69 3.66 -1.14 -2.30
CA PRO A 69 3.62 -1.06 -3.75
C PRO A 69 5.00 -0.90 -4.42
N GLU A 70 5.91 -0.16 -3.78
CA GLU A 70 7.28 0.04 -4.27
C GLU A 70 8.10 -1.25 -4.27
N ASP A 71 7.93 -2.13 -3.27
CA ASP A 71 8.63 -3.42 -3.21
C ASP A 71 8.18 -4.32 -4.38
N ILE A 72 6.87 -4.36 -4.62
CA ILE A 72 6.27 -5.11 -5.73
C ILE A 72 6.74 -4.54 -7.07
N TYR A 73 6.72 -3.21 -7.24
CA TYR A 73 7.21 -2.54 -8.43
C TYR A 73 8.68 -2.88 -8.71
N ARG A 74 9.54 -2.79 -7.70
CA ARG A 74 10.97 -3.11 -7.85
C ARG A 74 11.21 -4.58 -8.15
N SER A 75 10.41 -5.46 -7.56
CA SER A 75 10.49 -6.89 -7.87
C SER A 75 10.12 -7.15 -9.33
N TYR A 76 9.02 -6.55 -9.78
CA TYR A 76 8.51 -6.75 -11.14
C TYR A 76 9.42 -6.15 -12.22
N ILE A 77 9.94 -4.94 -12.01
CA ILE A 77 10.74 -4.23 -13.02
C ILE A 77 12.21 -4.60 -12.96
N TYR A 78 12.78 -4.80 -11.78
CA TYR A 78 14.22 -5.00 -11.59
C TYR A 78 14.59 -6.41 -11.11
N GLY A 79 13.62 -7.30 -10.92
CA GLY A 79 13.89 -8.66 -10.42
C GLY A 79 14.36 -8.71 -8.97
N LEU A 80 14.14 -7.65 -8.17
CA LEU A 80 14.53 -7.66 -6.76
C LEU A 80 13.70 -8.71 -5.98
N PRO A 81 14.33 -9.46 -5.05
CA PRO A 81 13.62 -10.51 -4.33
C PRO A 81 12.59 -9.93 -3.36
N LEU A 82 11.42 -10.55 -3.30
CA LEU A 82 10.43 -10.35 -2.23
C LEU A 82 10.55 -11.45 -1.17
N PRO A 83 10.15 -11.21 0.09
CA PRO A 83 10.01 -12.27 1.11
C PRO A 83 9.16 -13.43 0.61
N GLU A 84 9.52 -14.69 0.91
CA GLU A 84 8.80 -15.90 0.44
C GLU A 84 7.29 -15.79 0.63
N LYS A 85 6.87 -15.44 1.85
CA LYS A 85 5.49 -15.18 2.22
C LYS A 85 5.24 -13.68 2.25
N SER A 86 4.91 -13.09 1.11
CA SER A 86 4.57 -11.66 1.00
C SER A 86 3.06 -11.45 1.08
N VAL A 87 2.62 -10.33 1.65
CA VAL A 87 1.21 -9.87 1.64
C VAL A 87 1.20 -8.34 1.57
N MET A 88 0.23 -7.74 0.89
CA MET A 88 0.02 -6.29 0.94
C MET A 88 -1.36 -5.97 1.51
N PHE A 89 -1.41 -5.04 2.46
CA PHE A 89 -2.65 -4.49 3.01
C PHE A 89 -2.90 -3.12 2.36
N SER A 90 -4.04 -2.96 1.67
CA SER A 90 -4.46 -1.71 1.07
C SER A 90 -5.81 -1.21 1.62
N PHE A 91 -5.96 0.11 1.67
CA PHE A 91 -7.13 0.79 2.20
C PHE A 91 -7.56 1.93 1.28
N ASP A 92 -8.80 1.88 0.80
CA ASP A 92 -9.34 2.81 -0.21
C ASP A 92 -10.39 3.76 0.42
N ASP A 93 -10.49 5.00 -0.10
CA ASP A 93 -11.49 6.04 0.25
C ASP A 93 -11.15 7.06 1.37
N THR A 94 -9.91 7.16 1.84
CA THR A 94 -9.50 8.20 2.83
C THR A 94 -10.24 8.13 4.18
N ARG A 95 -10.80 6.98 4.56
CA ARG A 95 -11.68 6.87 5.75
C ARG A 95 -10.93 7.18 7.03
N LYS A 96 -11.59 7.87 7.97
CA LYS A 96 -10.98 8.21 9.28
C LYS A 96 -10.52 6.95 10.03
N ASP A 97 -11.31 5.89 9.94
CA ASP A 97 -11.08 4.62 10.63
C ASP A 97 -9.80 3.90 10.15
N HIS A 98 -9.30 4.24 8.96
CA HIS A 98 -8.00 3.77 8.50
C HIS A 98 -6.85 4.29 9.37
N TYR A 99 -6.94 5.56 9.78
CA TYR A 99 -5.95 6.19 10.64
C TYR A 99 -6.10 5.74 12.09
N THR A 100 -7.33 5.72 12.60
CA THR A 100 -7.59 5.49 14.03
C THR A 100 -7.62 4.01 14.42
N LEU A 101 -7.96 3.10 13.50
CA LEU A 101 -8.07 1.67 13.77
C LEU A 101 -7.06 0.85 12.95
N ALA A 102 -7.06 1.00 11.63
CA ALA A 102 -6.28 0.10 10.76
C ALA A 102 -4.76 0.25 10.92
N ALA A 103 -4.25 1.48 10.86
CA ALA A 103 -2.81 1.71 10.96
C ALA A 103 -2.23 1.25 12.31
N PRO A 104 -2.82 1.60 13.47
CA PRO A 104 -2.35 1.08 14.76
C PRO A 104 -2.38 -0.45 14.85
N LEU A 105 -3.42 -1.10 14.29
CA LEU A 105 -3.49 -2.56 14.24
C LEU A 105 -2.36 -3.16 13.41
N LEU A 106 -2.07 -2.64 12.21
CA LEU A 106 -0.94 -3.11 11.41
C LEU A 106 0.39 -2.96 12.16
N GLU A 107 0.59 -1.79 12.78
CA GLU A 107 1.83 -1.46 13.48
C GLU A 107 2.05 -2.35 14.71
N LYS A 108 0.99 -2.71 15.43
CA LYS A 108 1.04 -3.65 16.54
C LYS A 108 1.70 -4.99 16.15
N TYR A 109 1.52 -5.43 14.90
CA TYR A 109 2.12 -6.67 14.37
C TYR A 109 3.38 -6.44 13.53
N GLY A 110 3.89 -5.19 13.49
CA GLY A 110 5.10 -4.81 12.77
C GLY A 110 4.89 -4.67 11.25
N TYR A 111 3.66 -4.41 10.82
CA TYR A 111 3.33 -4.21 9.41
C TYR A 111 3.12 -2.75 9.04
N LYS A 112 3.28 -2.50 7.74
CA LYS A 112 2.88 -1.27 7.07
C LYS A 112 1.84 -1.60 6.00
N GLY A 113 1.18 -0.56 5.50
CA GLY A 113 0.07 -0.69 4.55
C GLY A 113 0.05 0.47 3.58
N ALA A 114 -0.74 0.33 2.52
CA ALA A 114 -0.96 1.36 1.51
C ALA A 114 -2.35 1.99 1.69
N PHE A 115 -2.39 3.32 1.82
CA PHE A 115 -3.64 4.09 1.95
C PHE A 115 -3.85 4.92 0.69
N PHE A 116 -4.88 4.59 -0.08
CA PHE A 116 -5.22 5.28 -1.31
C PHE A 116 -6.22 6.41 -1.03
N ILE A 117 -5.79 7.63 -1.31
CA ILE A 117 -6.46 8.85 -0.87
C ILE A 117 -7.28 9.46 -2.00
N MET A 118 -8.58 9.57 -1.76
CA MET A 118 -9.51 10.43 -2.49
C MET A 118 -9.37 11.88 -1.98
N THR A 119 -8.71 12.75 -2.75
CA THR A 119 -8.32 14.08 -2.26
C THR A 119 -9.49 15.04 -2.00
N VAL A 120 -10.65 14.84 -2.63
CA VAL A 120 -11.86 15.64 -2.33
C VAL A 120 -12.41 15.40 -0.93
N ALA A 121 -12.06 14.29 -0.29
CA ALA A 121 -12.55 13.92 1.04
C ALA A 121 -11.70 14.45 2.20
N ILE A 122 -10.47 14.92 1.94
CA ILE A 122 -9.52 15.30 2.99
C ILE A 122 -10.14 16.34 3.92
N GLY A 123 -10.13 16.06 5.21
CA GLY A 123 -10.64 16.93 6.27
C GLY A 123 -12.17 17.01 6.39
N LYS A 124 -12.93 16.29 5.55
CA LYS A 124 -14.38 16.18 5.71
C LYS A 124 -14.74 15.27 6.89
N LYS A 125 -15.96 15.41 7.39
CA LYS A 125 -16.51 14.54 8.45
C LYS A 125 -16.34 13.06 8.08
N ASN A 126 -15.79 12.26 9.00
CA ASN A 126 -15.49 10.83 8.85
C ASN A 126 -14.35 10.47 7.87
N TYR A 127 -13.57 11.44 7.41
CA TYR A 127 -12.39 11.22 6.57
C TYR A 127 -11.12 11.76 7.24
N MET A 128 -9.97 11.25 6.83
CA MET A 128 -8.68 11.69 7.37
C MET A 128 -8.39 13.16 7.03
N THR A 129 -7.74 13.85 7.96
CA THR A 129 -7.16 15.17 7.73
C THR A 129 -5.83 15.07 6.99
N LYS A 130 -5.33 16.20 6.47
CA LYS A 130 -4.02 16.24 5.80
C LYS A 130 -2.88 15.85 6.73
N ASP A 131 -2.95 16.23 8.01
CA ASP A 131 -1.89 15.94 8.96
C ASP A 131 -1.87 14.46 9.36
N GLU A 132 -3.03 13.81 9.43
CA GLU A 132 -3.12 12.35 9.63
C GLU A 132 -2.55 11.57 8.45
N ILE A 133 -2.81 12.01 7.21
CA ILE A 133 -2.24 11.39 6.01
C ILE A 133 -0.70 11.54 6.00
N ARG A 134 -0.19 12.74 6.35
CA ARG A 134 1.25 12.98 6.47
C ARG A 134 1.87 12.17 7.59
N ASP A 135 1.17 12.00 8.70
CA ASP A 135 1.62 11.18 9.81
C ASP A 135 1.74 9.69 9.40
N LEU A 136 0.77 9.14 8.68
CA LEU A 136 0.86 7.78 8.12
C LEU A 136 2.13 7.61 7.25
N ALA A 137 2.40 8.58 6.37
CA ALA A 137 3.61 8.56 5.55
C ALA A 137 4.89 8.59 6.41
N ARG A 138 4.95 9.45 7.43
CA ARG A 138 6.09 9.53 8.38
C ARG A 138 6.29 8.24 9.17
N ARG A 139 5.20 7.55 9.49
CA ARG A 139 5.23 6.22 10.13
C ARG A 139 5.64 5.10 9.15
N GLY A 140 5.93 5.40 7.89
CA GLY A 140 6.42 4.43 6.90
C GLY A 140 5.33 3.69 6.13
N HIS A 141 4.07 4.15 6.21
CA HIS A 141 3.02 3.66 5.33
C HIS A 141 3.11 4.28 3.94
N CYS A 142 2.61 3.58 2.92
CA CYS A 142 2.52 4.11 1.57
C CYS A 142 1.25 4.97 1.43
N ILE A 143 1.36 6.15 0.83
CA ILE A 143 0.22 6.99 0.45
C ILE A 143 0.06 6.94 -1.06
N GLY A 144 -1.08 6.43 -1.51
CA GLY A 144 -1.45 6.30 -2.92
C GLY A 144 -2.57 7.25 -3.31
N ASN A 145 -2.84 7.34 -4.60
CA ASN A 145 -3.90 8.17 -5.18
C ASN A 145 -5.14 7.31 -5.48
N HIS A 146 -6.32 7.70 -4.96
CA HIS A 146 -7.62 7.06 -5.24
C HIS A 146 -8.55 7.97 -6.04
N THR A 147 -7.97 8.67 -7.00
CA THR A 147 -8.56 9.75 -7.79
C THR A 147 -8.95 11.00 -6.98
N TYR A 148 -9.58 11.99 -7.63
CA TYR A 148 -10.10 13.16 -6.94
C TYR A 148 -11.33 12.80 -6.10
N ASP A 149 -12.31 12.11 -6.70
CA ASP A 149 -13.64 11.87 -6.12
C ASP A 149 -14.21 10.46 -6.34
N HIS A 150 -13.37 9.49 -6.72
CA HIS A 150 -13.70 8.07 -6.90
C HIS A 150 -14.79 7.80 -7.96
N GLN A 151 -14.86 8.64 -8.99
CA GLN A 151 -15.71 8.38 -10.14
C GLN A 151 -15.18 7.22 -11.00
N ASN A 152 -16.10 6.51 -11.65
CA ASN A 152 -15.74 5.46 -12.59
C ASN A 152 -15.06 6.07 -13.83
N LEU A 153 -13.73 6.01 -13.87
CA LEU A 153 -12.90 6.61 -14.92
C LEU A 153 -13.27 6.13 -16.33
N LYS A 154 -13.79 4.90 -16.50
CA LYS A 154 -14.22 4.37 -17.80
C LYS A 154 -15.38 5.18 -18.40
N LYS A 155 -16.17 5.84 -17.57
CA LYS A 155 -17.33 6.64 -17.98
C LYS A 155 -17.01 8.13 -18.19
N LEU A 156 -15.78 8.55 -17.89
CA LEU A 156 -15.39 9.94 -17.98
C LEU A 156 -14.76 10.26 -19.34
N PRO A 157 -14.97 11.49 -19.86
CA PRO A 157 -14.18 11.96 -20.98
C PRO A 157 -12.70 12.09 -20.57
N GLU A 158 -11.82 11.95 -21.56
CA GLU A 158 -10.36 11.94 -21.37
C GLU A 158 -9.82 13.22 -20.71
N ASP A 159 -10.49 14.35 -20.94
CA ASP A 159 -10.14 15.64 -20.32
C ASP A 159 -10.25 15.65 -18.78
N GLN A 160 -10.99 14.70 -18.19
CA GLN A 160 -11.08 14.53 -16.74
C GLN A 160 -9.83 13.88 -16.15
N TRP A 161 -8.96 13.25 -16.95
CA TRP A 161 -7.76 12.57 -16.47
C TRP A 161 -6.89 13.48 -15.59
N LYS A 162 -6.66 14.71 -16.04
CA LYS A 162 -5.86 15.69 -15.30
C LYS A 162 -6.45 15.97 -13.92
N LYS A 163 -7.75 16.25 -13.85
CA LYS A 163 -8.46 16.52 -12.59
C LYS A 163 -8.49 15.30 -11.67
N GLN A 164 -8.75 14.12 -12.24
CA GLN A 164 -8.95 12.90 -11.47
C GLN A 164 -7.64 12.26 -11.02
N VAL A 165 -6.56 12.34 -11.79
CA VAL A 165 -5.35 11.55 -11.55
C VAL A 165 -4.10 12.43 -11.34
N GLU A 166 -3.91 13.49 -12.14
CA GLU A 166 -2.67 14.28 -12.07
C GLU A 166 -2.67 15.31 -10.94
N GLU A 167 -3.74 16.08 -10.80
CA GLU A 167 -3.85 17.12 -9.78
C GLU A 167 -3.85 16.58 -8.34
N PRO A 168 -4.51 15.45 -8.02
CA PRO A 168 -4.50 14.89 -6.66
C PRO A 168 -3.10 14.51 -6.17
N LYS A 169 -2.19 14.08 -7.07
CA LYS A 169 -0.79 13.75 -6.73
C LYS A 169 -0.02 14.93 -6.15
N LYS A 170 -0.44 16.16 -6.42
CA LYS A 170 0.20 17.39 -5.91
C LYS A 170 -0.35 17.84 -4.54
N LYS A 171 -1.43 17.21 -4.07
CA LYS A 171 -2.20 17.67 -2.90
C LYS A 171 -2.05 16.77 -1.67
N ALA A 172 -1.74 15.49 -1.87
CA ALA A 172 -1.45 14.52 -0.81
C ALA A 172 -0.11 14.84 -0.12
#